data_AF-A0A932HJ01-F1
#
_entry.id   AF-A0A932HJ01-F1
#
_cell.length_a   1.000
_cell.length_b   1.000
_cell.length_c   1.000
_cell.angle_alpha   90.00
_cell.angle_beta   90.00
_cell.angle_gamma   90.00
#
_symmetry.space_group_name_H-M   'P 1'
#
loop_
_entity.id
_entity.type
_entity.pdbx_description
1 polymer ?
#
loop_
_entity_poly.entity_id
_entity_poly.type
_entity_poly.pdbx_seq_one_letter_code
_entity_poly.pdbx_strand_id
1 'polypeptide(L)' 'LIDQTVENYQQRYFTDLLVAFGCTGGQHRSVYCAERLATHLREQFQVNVEVRHLAQENSTLTPGPLPGGEGEKR' A
#
# COMPACT_ATOMS: atom_id res chain seq x y z
N LEU A 1 2.59 -15.31 11.84
CA LEU A 1 1.33 -14.64 12.27
C LEU A 1 0.54 -14.17 11.06
N ILE A 2 1.16 -13.40 10.15
CA ILE A 2 0.51 -12.97 8.90
C ILE A 2 0.22 -14.17 7.98
N ASP A 3 1.11 -15.16 7.92
CA ASP A 3 0.92 -16.37 7.11
C ASP A 3 -0.37 -17.11 7.46
N GLN A 4 -0.61 -17.29 8.76
CA GLN A 4 -1.86 -17.90 9.25
C GLN A 4 -3.09 -17.06 8.88
N THR A 5 -2.98 -15.73 8.88
CA THR A 5 -4.06 -14.84 8.43
C THR A 5 -4.33 -15.02 6.95
N VAL A 6 -3.28 -15.08 6.12
CA VAL A 6 -3.40 -15.29 4.67
C VAL A 6 -4.06 -16.62 4.35
N GLU A 7 -3.64 -17.71 5.00
CA GLU A 7 -4.24 -19.03 4.83
C GLU A 7 -5.73 -19.05 5.22
N ASN A 8 -6.07 -18.44 6.36
CA ASN A 8 -7.47 -18.32 6.78
C ASN A 8 -8.30 -17.49 5.81
N TYR A 9 -7.72 -16.44 5.22
CA TYR A 9 -8.40 -15.58 4.24
C TYR A 9 -8.64 -16.34 2.94
N GLN A 10 -7.67 -17.13 2.47
CA GLN A 10 -7.84 -18.00 1.31
C GLN A 10 -8.92 -19.06 1.54
N GLN A 11 -8.94 -19.72 2.70
CA GLN A 11 -9.96 -20.72 3.02
C GLN A 11 -11.37 -20.14 3.09
N ARG A 12 -11.49 -18.88 3.47
CA ARG A 12 -12.79 -18.17 3.58
C ARG A 12 -13.16 -17.41 2.31
N TYR A 13 -12.37 -17.54 1.24
CA TYR A 13 -12.58 -16.87 -0.05
C TYR A 13 -12.65 -15.34 0.05
N PHE A 14 -11.92 -14.73 1.00
CA PHE A 14 -11.76 -13.29 1.02
C PHE A 14 -10.86 -12.84 -0.13
N THR A 15 -11.23 -11.75 -0.79
CA THR A 15 -10.54 -11.22 -1.97
C THR A 15 -9.35 -10.35 -1.62
N ASP A 16 -9.42 -9.61 -0.51
CA ASP A 16 -8.47 -8.56 -0.18
C ASP A 16 -8.02 -8.63 1.29
N LEU A 17 -6.72 -8.43 1.52
CA LEU A 17 -6.11 -8.34 2.85
C LEU A 17 -5.25 -7.07 2.92
N LEU A 18 -5.53 -6.21 3.90
CA LEU A 18 -4.75 -5.00 4.15
C LEU A 18 -3.86 -5.20 5.38
N VAL A 19 -2.57 -4.89 5.26
CA VAL A 19 -1.61 -4.88 6.37
C VAL A 19 -0.93 -3.52 6.43
N ALA A 20 -1.05 -2.84 7.57
CA ALA A 20 -0.46 -1.52 7.78
C ALA A 20 0.69 -1.58 8.80
N PHE A 21 1.82 -0.96 8.46
CA PHE A 21 3.00 -0.86 9.32
C PHE A 21 3.23 0.60 9.74
N GLY A 22 3.23 0.85 11.05
CA GLY A 22 3.52 2.17 11.61
C GLY A 22 4.89 2.21 12.30
N CYS A 23 5.67 3.25 12.03
CA CYS A 23 6.80 3.62 12.89
C CYS A 23 6.73 5.13 13.16
N THR A 24 7.36 5.61 14.24
CA THR A 24 7.25 7.01 14.70
C THR A 24 7.56 8.03 13.61
N GLY A 25 8.47 7.72 12.67
CA GLY A 25 8.84 8.59 11.55
C GLY A 25 8.41 8.12 10.17
N GLY A 26 7.68 7.01 10.05
CA GLY A 26 7.15 6.48 8.78
C GLY A 26 8.15 6.05 7.69
N GLN A 27 9.45 6.30 7.85
CA GLN A 27 10.43 6.27 6.75
C GLN A 27 11.45 5.11 6.79
N HIS A 28 11.65 4.47 7.95
CA HIS A 28 12.75 3.51 8.10
C HIS A 28 12.23 2.09 8.36
N ARG A 29 11.68 1.85 9.56
CA ARG A 29 11.25 0.50 9.97
C ARG A 29 9.99 0.05 9.26
N SER A 30 9.02 0.94 9.10
CA SER A 30 7.76 0.64 8.40
C SER A 30 8.01 0.29 6.92
N VAL A 31 8.93 1.00 6.25
CA VAL A 31 9.28 0.75 4.85
C VAL A 31 9.90 -0.64 4.69
N TYR A 32 10.95 -0.94 5.45
CA TYR A 32 11.62 -2.23 5.39
C TYR A 32 10.68 -3.41 5.69
N CYS A 33 9.84 -3.29 6.71
CA CYS A 33 8.89 -4.36 7.05
C CYS A 33 7.86 -4.58 5.94
N ALA A 34 7.33 -3.51 5.33
CA ALA A 34 6.34 -3.62 4.26
C ALA A 34 6.93 -4.28 3.00
N GLU A 35 8.12 -3.88 2.59
CA GLU A 35 8.80 -4.48 1.43
C GLU A 35 9.14 -5.95 1.68
N ARG A 36 9.73 -6.26 2.84
CA ARG A 36 10.10 -7.63 3.19
C ARG A 36 8.87 -8.54 3.25
N LEU A 37 7.77 -8.06 3.83
CA LEU A 37 6.52 -8.81 3.87
C LEU A 37 5.99 -9.05 2.45
N ALA A 38 6.01 -8.03 1.60
CA ALA A 38 5.50 -8.15 0.25
C ALA A 38 6.29 -9.18 -0.59
N THR A 39 7.62 -9.18 -0.48
CA THR A 39 8.44 -10.22 -1.11
C THR A 39 8.10 -11.60 -0.56
N HIS A 40 8.00 -11.74 0.76
CA HIS A 40 7.65 -13.02 1.39
C HIS A 40 6.29 -13.56 0.92
N LEU A 41 5.27 -12.69 0.85
CA LEU A 41 3.92 -13.07 0.41
C LEU A 41 3.89 -13.46 -1.07
N ARG A 42 4.63 -12.77 -1.92
CA ARG A 42 4.75 -13.12 -3.34
C ARG A 42 5.44 -14.46 -3.54
N GLU A 43 6.48 -14.76 -2.77
CA GLU A 43 7.22 -16.01 -2.87
C GLU A 43 6.45 -17.21 -2.33
N GLN A 44 5.81 -17.07 -1.16
CA GLN A 44 5.14 -18.19 -0.49
C GLN A 44 3.72 -18.44 -1.02
N PHE A 45 2.96 -17.38 -1.26
CA PHE A 45 1.53 -17.49 -1.57
C PHE A 45 1.20 -17.10 -3.02
N GLN A 46 2.17 -16.60 -3.80
CA GLN A 46 2.00 -16.19 -5.20
C GLN A 46 0.82 -15.23 -5.43
N VAL A 47 0.50 -14.43 -4.42
CA VAL A 47 -0.59 -13.45 -4.46
C VAL A 47 -0.11 -12.13 -5.04
N ASN A 48 -1.03 -11.36 -5.64
CA ASN A 48 -0.74 -9.99 -6.05
C ASN A 48 -0.64 -9.10 -4.81
N VAL A 49 0.50 -8.46 -4.61
CA VAL A 49 0.75 -7.58 -3.45
C VAL A 49 1.10 -6.19 -3.94
N GLU A 50 0.35 -5.19 -3.48
CA GLU A 50 0.63 -3.78 -3.69
C GLU A 50 1.19 -3.18 -2.39
N VAL A 51 2.31 -2.46 -2.48
CA VAL A 51 2.93 -1.78 -1.32
C VAL A 51 2.81 -0.28 -1.51
N ARG A 52 2.27 0.41 -0.49
CA ARG A 52 2.17 1.87 -0.44
C ARG A 52 2.88 2.43 0.78
N HIS A 53 3.72 3.44 0.59
CA HIS A 53 4.53 4.06 1.64
C HIS A 53 4.04 5.48 1.94
N LEU A 54 2.97 5.59 2.73
CA LEU A 54 2.23 6.85 3.00
C LEU A 54 3.10 8.08 3.33
N ALA A 55 4.24 7.89 4.00
CA ALA A 55 5.15 8.99 4.36
C ALA A 55 6.06 9.48 3.21
N GLN A 56 6.26 8.68 2.16
CA GLN A 56 7.13 8.99 1.01
C GLN A 56 6.34 9.48 -0.22
N GLU A 57 5.04 9.22 -0.29
CA GLU A 57 4.15 9.57 -1.41
C GLU A 57 3.97 11.08 -1.59
N ASN A 58 4.28 11.87 -0.55
CA ASN A 58 4.13 13.32 -0.56
C ASN A 58 5.19 14.07 -1.42
N SER A 59 6.06 13.34 -2.14
CA SER A 59 7.07 13.93 -3.05
C SER A 59 6.72 13.82 -4.54
N THR A 60 5.62 13.16 -4.91
CA THR A 60 5.14 13.10 -6.32
C THR A 60 3.73 13.67 -6.44
N LEU A 61 3.57 14.94 -6.07
CA LEU A 61 2.55 15.78 -6.70
C LEU A 61 3.03 16.05 -8.13
N THR A 62 2.69 15.19 -9.08
CA THR A 62 2.48 15.67 -10.45
C THR A 62 1.15 16.41 -10.42
N PRO A 63 1.11 17.75 -10.60
CA PRO A 63 -0.14 18.38 -10.99
C PRO A 63 -0.49 17.81 -12.36
N GLY A 64 -1.41 16.84 -12.38
CA GLY A 64 -2.10 16.50 -13.62
C GLY A 64 -2.72 17.78 -14.20
N PRO A 65 -2.85 17.92 -15.53
CA PRO A 65 -3.43 19.11 -16.11
C PRO A 65 -4.83 19.29 -15.53
N LEU A 66 -5.07 20.42 -14.86
CA LEU A 66 -6.41 20.81 -14.44
C LEU A 66 -7.29 20.82 -15.70
N PRO A 67 -8.42 20.10 -15.72
CA PRO A 67 -9.36 20.25 -16.82
C PRO A 67 -9.84 21.70 -16.82
N GLY A 68 -9.58 22.39 -17.93
CA GLY A 68 -10.11 23.72 -18.18
C GLY A 68 -11.62 23.72 -18.07
N GLY A 69 -12.15 24.69 -17.33
CA GLY A 69 -13.57 24.98 -17.22
C GLY A 69 -13.76 26.44 -16.85
N GLU A 70 -14.25 27.20 -17.82
CA GLU A 70 -14.90 28.52 -17.79
C GLU A 70 -15.06 29.28 -16.46
N GLY A 71 -14.72 30.58 -16.51
CA GLY A 71 -14.58 31.43 -15.34
C GLY A 71 -15.83 32.07 -14.75
N GLU A 72 -15.64 32.68 -13.58
CA GLU A 72 -16.55 33.69 -13.06
C GLU A 72 -15.73 34.81 -12.37
N LYS A 73 -15.50 35.84 -13.16
CA LYS A 73 -15.39 37.25 -12.79
C LYS A 73 -16.30 37.62 -11.61
N ARG A 74 -15.72 38.05 -10.48
CA ARG A 74 -16.12 39.23 -9.67
C ARG A 74 -15.20 39.40 -8.47
#